data_AF-R5CLK3-F1
#
_entry.id   AF-R5CLK3-F1
#
_cell.length_a   1.000
_cell.length_b   1.000
_cell.length_c   1.000
_cell.angle_alpha   90.00
_cell.angle_beta   90.00
_cell.angle_gamma   90.00
#
_symmetry.space_group_name_H-M   'P 1'
#
loop_
_entity.id
_entity.type
_entity.pdbx_description
1 polymer ?
#
loop_
_entity_poly.entity_id
_entity_poly.type
_entity_poly.pdbx_seq_one_letter_code
_entity_poly.pdbx_strand_id
1 'polypeptide(L)'
;MLQARYTHVKLNSDEIKTYANDISITPLGIPMLCGPGAIANTIVLMSDAHTITMKSILIGSIVFIYVLTYFILRASTRLVSVLGETGNNVMMRLMGLLLMVIAVECFVGGMKPILIDIISQGAAGA
;
A
#
# COMPACT_ATOMS: atom_id res chain seq x y z
N MET A 1 -44.99 -38.26 -22.67
CA MET A 1 -44.49 -36.92 -23.06
C MET A 1 -44.67 -36.00 -21.85
N LEU A 2 -43.63 -35.77 -21.06
CA LEU A 2 -43.70 -34.95 -19.84
C LEU A 2 -43.35 -33.50 -20.19
N GLN A 3 -44.36 -32.63 -20.23
CA GLN A 3 -44.16 -31.20 -20.37
C GLN A 3 -43.73 -30.61 -19.03
N ALA A 4 -42.43 -30.36 -18.87
CA ALA A 4 -41.91 -29.58 -17.75
C ALA A 4 -42.27 -28.11 -17.94
N ARG A 5 -43.25 -27.64 -17.15
CA ARG A 5 -43.63 -26.23 -17.08
C ARG A 5 -42.66 -25.53 -16.13
N TYR A 6 -41.73 -24.75 -16.67
CA TYR A 6 -40.81 -23.95 -15.85
C TYR A 6 -41.62 -22.86 -15.13
N THR A 7 -41.74 -23.00 -13.81
CA THR A 7 -42.22 -21.93 -12.94
C THR A 7 -41.28 -20.74 -13.09
N HIS A 8 -41.82 -19.62 -13.55
CA HIS A 8 -41.09 -18.39 -13.81
C HIS A 8 -40.68 -17.75 -12.48
N VAL A 9 -39.62 -18.27 -11.86
CA VAL A 9 -38.94 -17.60 -10.75
C VAL A 9 -38.23 -16.40 -11.38
N LYS A 10 -38.84 -15.23 -11.20
CA LYS A 10 -38.29 -13.95 -11.64
C LYS A 10 -37.09 -13.63 -10.73
N LEU A 11 -35.94 -14.21 -11.06
CA LEU A 11 -34.67 -13.85 -10.43
C LEU A 11 -34.35 -12.43 -10.87
N ASN A 12 -34.36 -11.50 -9.91
CA ASN A 12 -34.13 -10.10 -10.17
C ASN A 12 -32.68 -9.92 -10.65
N SER A 13 -32.51 -9.37 -11.85
CA SER A 13 -31.21 -9.12 -12.49
C SER A 13 -30.32 -8.12 -11.75
N ASP A 14 -30.82 -7.53 -10.66
CA ASP A 14 -30.11 -6.60 -9.79
C ASP A 14 -29.20 -7.31 -8.77
N GLU A 15 -29.51 -8.54 -8.36
CA GLU A 15 -28.73 -9.24 -7.31
C GLU A 15 -27.43 -9.88 -7.86
N ILE A 16 -27.40 -10.20 -9.16
CA ILE A 16 -26.22 -10.79 -9.81
C ILE A 16 -25.19 -9.73 -10.21
N LYS A 17 -25.59 -8.45 -10.36
CA LYS A 17 -24.69 -7.35 -10.74
C LYS A 17 -23.84 -6.80 -9.60
N THR A 18 -24.22 -7.04 -8.35
CA THR A 18 -23.49 -6.54 -7.17
C THR A 18 -22.19 -7.30 -6.89
N TYR A 19 -22.08 -8.57 -7.32
CA TYR A 19 -20.88 -9.38 -7.07
C TYR A 19 -19.90 -9.47 -8.25
N ALA A 20 -20.30 -9.06 -9.44
CA ALA A 20 -19.48 -9.20 -10.66
C ALA A 20 -18.72 -7.93 -11.08
N ASN A 21 -19.02 -6.74 -10.52
CA ASN A 21 -18.44 -5.47 -10.97
C ASN A 21 -17.33 -4.88 -10.08
N ASP A 22 -17.00 -5.46 -8.94
CA ASP A 22 -16.06 -4.83 -7.99
C ASP A 22 -14.90 -5.72 -7.53
N ILE A 23 -14.63 -6.83 -8.24
CA ILE A 23 -13.33 -7.52 -8.12
C ILE A 23 -12.33 -6.78 -9.02
N SER A 24 -12.10 -5.50 -8.69
CA SER A 24 -10.82 -4.90 -9.03
C SER A 24 -9.82 -5.61 -8.10
N ILE A 25 -9.05 -6.56 -8.65
CA ILE A 25 -7.88 -7.11 -7.96
C ILE A 25 -6.84 -5.98 -7.94
N THR A 26 -7.10 -4.93 -7.18
CA THR A 26 -6.08 -3.96 -6.84
C THR A 26 -5.06 -4.73 -6.02
N PRO A 27 -3.79 -4.78 -6.44
CA PRO A 27 -2.76 -5.45 -5.68
C PRO A 27 -2.54 -4.63 -4.41
N LEU A 28 -3.36 -4.80 -3.37
CA LEU A 28 -3.27 -4.07 -2.10
C LEU A 28 -1.94 -4.39 -1.41
N GLY A 29 -1.45 -5.62 -1.56
CA GLY A 29 -0.22 -6.07 -0.91
C GLY A 29 1.02 -5.28 -1.35
N ILE A 30 1.11 -4.88 -2.62
CA ILE A 30 2.27 -4.16 -3.16
C ILE A 30 2.43 -2.74 -2.55
N PRO A 31 1.43 -1.84 -2.62
CA PRO A 31 1.51 -0.52 -2.00
C PRO A 31 1.53 -0.57 -0.47
N MET A 32 0.99 -1.63 0.17
CA MET A 32 1.07 -1.77 1.62
C MET A 32 2.43 -2.23 2.14
N LEU A 33 3.05 -3.24 1.52
CA LEU A 33 4.23 -3.92 2.07
C LEU A 33 5.54 -3.33 1.57
N CYS A 34 5.63 -3.05 0.27
CA CYS A 34 6.83 -2.51 -0.38
C CYS A 34 6.41 -1.36 -1.29
N GLY A 35 5.84 -0.32 -0.68
CA GLY A 35 5.52 0.90 -1.41
C GLY A 35 6.80 1.52 -2.01
N PRO A 36 6.69 2.20 -3.18
CA PRO A 36 7.84 2.82 -3.84
C PRO A 36 8.57 3.82 -2.94
N GLY A 37 7.87 4.50 -2.02
CA GLY A 37 8.47 5.39 -1.03
C GLY A 37 9.37 4.67 -0.01
N ALA A 38 8.96 3.50 0.47
CA ALA A 38 9.77 2.72 1.40
C ALA A 38 11.06 2.22 0.73
N ILE A 39 10.98 1.82 -0.54
CA ILE A 39 12.14 1.42 -1.34
C ILE A 39 13.09 2.60 -1.54
N ALA A 40 12.57 3.76 -1.99
CA ALA A 40 13.36 4.96 -2.20
C ALA A 40 14.06 5.42 -0.91
N ASN A 41 13.32 5.46 0.21
CA ASN A 41 13.89 5.85 1.50
C ASN A 41 14.96 4.87 1.98
N THR A 42 14.76 3.56 1.78
CA THR A 42 15.78 2.55 2.12
C THR A 42 17.05 2.74 1.29
N ILE A 43 16.93 3.05 0.00
CA ILE A 43 18.08 3.35 -0.87
C ILE A 43 18.81 4.60 -0.39
N VAL A 44 18.09 5.67 -0.06
CA VAL A 44 18.68 6.92 0.46
C VAL A 44 19.39 6.65 1.80
N LEU A 45 18.72 6.00 2.75
CA LEU A 45 19.30 5.61 4.04
C LEU A 45 20.53 4.71 3.90
N MET A 46 20.54 3.82 2.91
CA MET A 46 21.70 2.97 2.63
C MET A 46 22.85 3.77 2.00
N SER A 47 22.54 4.80 1.21
CA SER A 47 23.52 5.73 0.64
C SER A 47 24.15 6.62 1.72
N ASP A 48 23.37 7.09 2.69
CA ASP A 48 23.83 7.92 3.82
C ASP A 48 24.58 7.10 4.89
N ALA A 49 24.40 5.78 4.91
CA ALA A 49 25.06 4.90 5.87
C ALA A 49 26.54 4.67 5.54
N HIS A 50 27.42 5.57 5.98
CA HIS A 50 28.87 5.46 5.76
C HIS A 50 29.58 4.43 6.67
N THR A 51 29.01 4.11 7.84
CA THR A 51 29.61 3.19 8.83
C THR A 51 28.98 1.80 8.79
N ILE A 52 29.78 0.75 9.01
CA ILE A 52 29.31 -0.65 9.07
C ILE A 52 28.20 -0.83 10.12
N THR A 53 28.29 -0.14 11.26
CA THR A 53 27.26 -0.14 12.31
C THR A 53 25.91 0.37 11.80
N MET A 54 25.88 1.50 11.09
CA MET A 54 24.63 2.05 10.53
C MET A 54 24.00 1.11 9.50
N LYS A 55 24.83 0.48 8.65
CA LYS A 55 24.35 -0.55 7.70
C LYS A 55 23.76 -1.76 8.41
N SER A 56 24.39 -2.23 9.50
CA SER A 56 23.85 -3.36 10.27
C SER A 56 22.51 -3.06 10.94
N ILE A 57 22.33 -1.83 11.45
CA ILE A 57 21.07 -1.38 12.05
C ILE A 57 19.96 -1.28 10.99
N LEU A 58 20.27 -0.74 9.81
CA LEU A 58 19.34 -0.65 8.69
C LEU A 58 18.87 -2.05 8.27
N ILE A 59 19.80 -2.97 8.00
CA ILE A 59 19.50 -4.35 7.61
C ILE A 59 18.72 -5.07 8.72
N GLY A 60 19.13 -4.89 9.98
CA GLY A 60 18.41 -5.46 11.13
C GLY A 60 16.96 -4.98 11.22
N SER A 61 16.72 -3.69 10.95
CA SER A 61 15.37 -3.11 10.92
C SER A 61 14.52 -3.68 9.80
N ILE A 62 15.09 -3.85 8.60
CA ILE A 62 14.40 -4.46 7.46
C ILE A 62 14.00 -5.91 7.78
N VAL A 63 14.93 -6.71 8.31
CA VAL A 63 14.65 -8.10 8.71
C VAL A 63 13.56 -8.14 9.79
N PHE A 64 13.62 -7.24 10.78
CA PHE A 64 12.62 -7.15 11.83
C PHE A 64 11.21 -6.86 11.28
N ILE A 65 11.08 -5.90 10.35
CA ILE A 65 9.80 -5.58 9.70
C ILE A 65 9.27 -6.78 8.90
N TYR A 66 10.13 -7.51 8.20
CA TYR A 66 9.71 -8.72 7.47
C TYR A 66 9.24 -9.84 8.40
N VAL A 67 9.94 -10.06 9.51
CA VAL A 67 9.52 -11.05 10.52
C VAL A 67 8.17 -10.65 11.12
N LEU A 68 8.00 -9.38 11.48
CA LEU A 68 6.73 -8.87 12.01
C LEU A 68 5.59 -9.05 10.99
N THR A 69 5.84 -8.68 9.74
CA THR A 69 4.91 -8.87 8.62
C THR A 69 4.53 -10.34 8.45
N TYR A 70 5.49 -11.26 8.53
CA TYR A 70 5.23 -12.69 8.44
C TYR A 70 4.28 -13.17 9.55
N PHE A 71 4.47 -12.70 10.79
CA PHE A 71 3.55 -13.03 11.88
C PHE A 71 2.15 -12.45 11.67
N ILE A 72 2.04 -11.21 11.18
CA ILE A 72 0.76 -10.58 10.85
C ILE A 72 0.04 -11.39 9.75
N LEU A 73 0.73 -11.74 8.67
CA LEU A 73 0.16 -12.54 7.58
C LEU A 73 -0.22 -13.95 8.05
N ARG A 74 0.56 -14.57 8.93
CA ARG A 74 0.21 -15.86 9.55
C ARG A 74 -1.07 -15.77 10.39
N ALA A 75 -1.30 -14.63 11.04
CA ALA A 75 -2.51 -14.35 11.80
C ALA A 75 -3.67 -13.78 10.94
N SER A 76 -3.45 -13.55 9.64
CA SER A 76 -4.38 -12.86 8.74
C SER A 76 -5.79 -13.44 8.77
N THR A 77 -5.94 -14.77 8.75
CA THR A 77 -7.25 -15.44 8.79
C THR A 77 -8.06 -15.08 10.04
N ARG A 78 -7.39 -14.82 11.16
CA ARG A 78 -8.02 -14.38 12.41
C ARG A 78 -8.21 -12.87 12.46
N LEU A 79 -7.33 -12.12 11.79
CA LEU A 79 -7.40 -10.66 11.72
C LEU A 79 -8.60 -10.22 10.87
N VAL A 80 -8.81 -10.86 9.72
CA VAL A 80 -9.93 -10.56 8.81
C VAL A 80 -11.28 -10.81 9.49
N SER A 81 -11.40 -11.88 10.30
CA SER A 81 -12.64 -12.16 11.02
C SER A 81 -12.92 -11.18 12.17
N VAL A 82 -11.89 -10.56 12.74
CA VAL A 82 -12.03 -9.50 13.76
C VAL A 82 -12.41 -8.15 13.13
N LEU A 83 -11.87 -7.81 11.96
CA LEU A 83 -12.16 -6.55 11.29
C LEU A 83 -13.60 -6.48 10.73
N GLY A 84 -14.15 -7.62 10.33
CA GLY A 84 -15.49 -7.68 9.73
C GLY A 84 -15.62 -6.87 8.43
N GLU A 85 -16.85 -6.73 7.95
CA GLU A 85 -17.13 -6.11 6.65
C GLU A 85 -16.89 -4.59 6.65
N THR A 86 -17.29 -3.91 7.74
CA THR A 86 -17.07 -2.46 7.91
C THR A 86 -15.59 -2.13 8.04
N GLY A 87 -14.83 -2.91 8.82
CA GLY A 87 -13.39 -2.69 8.98
C GLY A 87 -12.62 -2.89 7.67
N ASN A 88 -13.01 -3.88 6.86
CA ASN A 88 -12.42 -4.07 5.54
C ASN A 88 -12.68 -2.87 4.61
N ASN A 89 -13.90 -2.33 4.63
CA ASN A 89 -14.24 -1.14 3.84
C ASN A 89 -13.45 0.11 4.26
N VAL A 90 -13.23 0.29 5.57
CA VAL A 90 -12.37 1.37 6.09
C VAL A 90 -10.91 1.15 5.67
N MET A 91 -10.40 -0.08 5.76
CA MET A 91 -9.03 -0.40 5.34
C MET A 91 -8.80 -0.04 3.88
N MET A 92 -9.73 -0.37 2.97
CA MET A 92 -9.61 0.01 1.56
C MET A 92 -9.54 1.53 1.34
N ARG A 93 -10.30 2.32 2.11
CA ARG A 93 -10.19 3.79 2.06
C ARG A 93 -8.85 4.30 2.59
N LEU A 94 -8.35 3.69 3.67
CA LEU A 94 -7.05 4.03 4.25
C LEU A 94 -5.90 3.74 3.28
N MET A 95 -5.96 2.64 2.51
CA MET A 95 -4.97 2.37 1.44
C MET A 95 -4.80 3.58 0.52
N GLY A 96 -5.93 4.12 0.03
CA GLY A 96 -5.93 5.23 -0.92
C GLY A 96 -5.41 6.53 -0.31
N LEU A 97 -5.79 6.80 0.94
CA LEU A 97 -5.27 7.96 1.67
C LEU A 97 -3.76 7.85 1.91
N LEU A 98 -3.26 6.69 2.33
CA LEU A 98 -1.83 6.45 2.53
C LEU A 98 -1.06 6.59 1.22
N LEU A 99 -1.58 6.05 0.11
CA LEU A 99 -0.98 6.21 -1.22
C LEU A 99 -0.88 7.68 -1.63
N MET A 100 -1.90 8.48 -1.36
CA MET A 100 -1.88 9.92 -1.63
C MET A 100 -0.80 10.62 -0.80
N VAL A 101 -0.70 10.30 0.49
CA VAL A 101 0.33 10.85 1.38
C VAL A 101 1.73 10.49 0.90
N ILE A 102 1.97 9.21 0.58
CA ILE A 102 3.27 8.73 0.09
C ILE A 102 3.63 9.42 -1.24
N ALA A 103 2.65 9.66 -2.12
CA ALA A 103 2.89 10.38 -3.37
C ALA A 103 3.39 11.82 -3.12
N VAL A 104 2.75 12.53 -2.18
CA VAL A 104 3.19 13.89 -1.78
C VAL A 104 4.55 13.85 -1.10
N GLU A 105 4.80 12.86 -0.24
CA GLU A 105 6.09 12.67 0.44
C GLU A 105 7.23 12.47 -0.56
N CYS A 106 7.06 11.57 -1.53
CA CYS A 106 8.04 11.36 -2.61
C CYS A 106 8.26 12.64 -3.44
N PHE A 107 7.19 13.36 -3.76
CA PHE A 107 7.28 14.60 -4.54
C PHE A 107 8.06 15.69 -3.81
N VAL A 108 7.73 15.94 -2.54
CA VAL A 108 8.40 16.95 -1.71
C VAL A 108 9.85 16.52 -1.40
N GLY A 109 10.07 15.24 -1.11
CA GLY A 109 11.41 14.68 -0.86
C GLY A 109 12.36 14.87 -2.05
N GLY A 110 11.87 14.68 -3.28
CA GLY A 110 12.65 14.93 -4.49
C GLY A 110 12.81 16.41 -4.83
N MET A 111 11.77 17.23 -4.64
CA MET A 111 11.78 18.65 -5.04
C MET A 111 12.57 19.56 -4.10
N LYS A 112 12.54 19.28 -2.78
CA LYS A 112 13.20 20.09 -1.75
C LYS A 112 14.71 20.31 -2.00
N PRO A 113 15.54 19.28 -2.25
CA PRO A 113 16.97 19.50 -2.48
C PRO A 113 17.24 20.33 -3.73
N ILE A 114 16.50 20.09 -4.82
CA ILE A 114 16.64 20.84 -6.08
C ILE A 114 16.35 22.32 -5.89
N LEU A 115 15.28 22.66 -5.16
CA LEU A 115 14.92 24.05 -4.91
C LEU A 115 15.94 24.77 -4.04
N ILE A 116 16.48 24.09 -3.02
CA ILE A 116 17.53 24.63 -2.14
C ILE A 116 18.82 24.87 -2.94
N ASP A 117 19.22 23.94 -3.80
CA ASP A 117 20.43 24.08 -4.63
C ASP A 117 20.35 25.28 -5.57
N ILE A 118 19.20 25.50 -6.22
CA ILE A 118 18.98 26.65 -7.10
C ILE A 118 19.07 27.98 -6.33
N ILE A 119 18.43 28.06 -5.16
CA ILE A 119 18.46 29.27 -4.33
C ILE A 119 19.87 29.54 -3.80
N SER A 120 20.59 28.49 -3.38
CA SER A 120 21.97 28.59 -2.88
C SER A 120 22.93 29.09 -3.97
N GLN A 121 22.84 28.56 -5.19
CA GLN A 121 23.65 29.02 -6.31
C GLN A 121 23.29 30.45 -6.75
N GLY A 122 22.00 30.80 -6.73
CA GLY A 122 21.54 32.16 -7.00
C GLY A 122 21.99 33.19 -5.95
N ALA A 123 22.11 32.78 -4.68
CA ALA A 123 22.58 33.63 -3.59
C ALA A 123 24.11 33.73 -3.49
N ALA A 124 24.86 32.71 -3.94
CA ALA A 124 26.31 32.72 -3.98
C ALA A 124 26.90 33.44 -5.21
N GLY A 125 26.05 33.72 -6.22
CA GLY A 125 26.41 34.44 -7.44
C GLY A 125 26.09 35.94 -7.45
N ALA A 126 25.59 36.49 -6.34
CA ALA A 126 25.31 37.93 -6.13
C ALA A 126 26.25 38.50 -5.06
#